data_AF-A0A345E6V5-F1
#
_entry.id   AF-A0A345E6V5-F1
#
_cell.length_a   1.000
_cell.length_b   1.000
_cell.length_c   1.000
_cell.angle_alpha   90.00
_cell.angle_beta   90.00
_cell.angle_gamma   90.00
#
_symmetry.space_group_name_H-M   'P 1'
#
loop_
_entity.id
_entity.type
_entity.pdbx_description
1 polymer ?
#
loop_
_entity_poly.entity_id
_entity_poly.type
_entity_poly.pdbx_seq_one_letter_code
_entity_poly.pdbx_strand_id
1 'polypeptide(L)' 'MKKQELIHLHGLLAEVEKQCAAWHDDEIDLTAYEDMGVRPTSIHKSKTDHKAAVFKLANGITSSLETTEERVAPHAD' A
#
# COMPACT_ATOMS: atom_id res chain seq x y z
N MET A 1 -15.38 7.75 5.62
CA MET A 1 -14.30 7.59 6.61
C MET A 1 -13.94 8.91 7.29
N LYS A 2 -13.81 8.89 8.61
CA LYS A 2 -13.30 9.97 9.47
C LYS A 2 -11.78 10.09 9.32
N LYS A 3 -11.19 11.21 9.78
CA LYS A 3 -9.73 11.45 9.67
C LYS A 3 -8.92 10.40 10.44
N GLN A 4 -9.33 10.06 11.66
CA GLN A 4 -8.65 9.07 12.50
C GLN A 4 -8.68 7.67 11.89
N GLU A 5 -9.80 7.27 11.29
CA GLU A 5 -9.90 6.00 10.55
C GLU A 5 -8.90 5.94 9.38
N LEU A 6 -8.71 7.05 8.66
CA LEU A 6 -7.73 7.14 7.57
C LEU A 6 -6.28 7.13 8.06
N ILE A 7 -5.98 7.78 9.19
CA ILE A 7 -4.64 7.75 9.79
C ILE A 7 -4.29 6.32 10.24
N HIS A 8 -5.23 5.63 10.91
CA HIS A 8 -5.03 4.25 11.33
C HIS A 8 -4.89 3.31 10.14
N LEU A 9 -5.72 3.45 9.10
CA LEU A 9 -5.60 2.63 7.89
C LEU A 9 -4.27 2.88 7.17
N HIS A 10 -3.83 4.14 7.06
CA HIS A 10 -2.54 4.47 6.49
C HIS A 10 -1.40 3.81 7.29
N GLY A 11 -1.43 3.90 8.63
CA GLY A 11 -0.48 3.20 9.49
C GLY A 11 -0.46 1.68 9.26
N LEU A 12 -1.64 1.06 9.20
CA LEU A 12 -1.75 -0.38 8.94
C LEU A 12 -1.16 -0.77 7.58
N LEU A 13 -1.48 -0.04 6.51
CA LEU A 13 -0.94 -0.34 5.17
C LEU A 13 0.57 -0.15 5.08
N ALA A 14 1.14 0.81 5.81
CA ALA A 14 2.59 0.96 5.90
C ALA A 14 3.27 -0.22 6.61
N GLU A 15 2.59 -0.90 7.55
CA GLU A 15 3.12 -2.13 8.14
C GLU A 15 2.91 -3.35 7.23
N VAL A 16 1.79 -3.41 6.50
CA VAL A 16 1.54 -4.47 5.50
C VAL A 16 2.58 -4.42 4.39
N GLU A 17 2.91 -3.23 3.90
CA GLU A 17 3.94 -3.01 2.89
C GLU A 17 5.31 -3.57 3.32
N LYS A 18 5.80 -3.17 4.50
CA LYS A 18 7.05 -3.71 5.07
C LYS A 18 7.03 -5.23 5.19
N GLN A 19 5.89 -5.79 5.59
CA GLN A 19 5.74 -7.23 5.73
C GLN A 19 5.81 -7.96 4.38
N CYS A 20 5.16 -7.40 3.36
CA CYS A 20 5.23 -7.92 2.00
C CYS A 20 6.66 -7.87 1.45
N ALA A 21 7.36 -6.74 1.58
CA ALA A 21 8.75 -6.61 1.18
C ALA A 21 9.65 -7.64 1.89
N ALA A 22 9.45 -7.83 3.19
CA ALA A 22 10.20 -8.83 3.97
C ALA A 22 9.94 -10.29 3.55
N TRP A 23 8.75 -10.61 3.05
CA TRP A 23 8.43 -11.97 2.56
C TRP A 23 9.02 -12.27 1.19
N HIS A 24 9.11 -11.26 0.33
CA HIS A 24 9.55 -11.43 -1.05
C HIS A 24 11.04 -11.13 -1.27
N ASP A 25 11.76 -10.68 -0.23
CA ASP A 25 13.14 -10.17 -0.32
C ASP A 25 13.30 -9.17 -1.48
N ASP A 26 12.23 -8.39 -1.73
CA ASP A 26 12.07 -7.50 -2.87
C ASP A 26 11.53 -6.15 -2.40
N GLU A 27 11.92 -5.09 -3.11
CA GLU A 27 11.50 -3.73 -2.81
C GLU A 27 10.22 -3.41 -3.58
N ILE A 28 9.15 -3.07 -2.84
CA ILE A 28 7.89 -2.63 -3.45
C ILE A 28 8.11 -1.23 -4.01
N ASP A 29 7.82 -1.01 -5.30
CA ASP A 29 7.86 0.34 -5.87
C ASP A 29 6.76 1.22 -5.26
N LEU A 30 7.20 2.14 -4.39
CA LEU A 30 6.36 3.11 -3.72
C LEU A 30 6.73 4.54 -4.09
N THR A 31 7.43 4.76 -5.20
CA THR A 31 7.89 6.10 -5.62
C THR A 31 6.74 7.11 -5.58
N ALA A 32 5.57 6.73 -6.12
CA ALA A 32 4.40 7.59 -6.15
C ALA A 32 3.87 7.96 -4.75
N TYR A 33 4.01 7.08 -3.77
CA TYR A 33 3.64 7.30 -2.37
C TYR A 33 4.69 8.16 -1.64
N GLU A 34 5.98 7.85 -1.77
CA GLU A 34 7.08 8.59 -1.14
C GLU A 34 7.12 10.05 -1.63
N ASP A 35 6.85 10.30 -2.92
CA ASP A 35 6.73 11.65 -3.50
C ASP A 35 5.67 12.53 -2.82
N MET A 36 4.69 11.93 -2.13
CA MET A 36 3.69 12.70 -1.39
C MET A 36 4.28 13.35 -0.14
N GLY A 37 5.33 12.80 0.45
CA GLY A 37 5.87 13.23 1.73
C GLY A 37 4.84 13.17 2.88
N VAL A 38 3.88 12.25 2.80
CA VAL A 38 2.82 12.06 3.82
C VAL A 38 3.03 10.71 4.48
N ARG A 39 3.48 10.72 5.74
CA ARG A 39 3.63 9.51 6.57
C ARG A 39 2.43 9.32 7.50
N PRO A 40 2.19 8.12 8.07
CA PRO A 40 1.14 7.92 9.08
C PRO A 40 1.26 8.88 10.27
N THR A 41 2.49 9.21 10.66
CA THR A 41 2.82 10.16 11.74
C THR A 41 2.59 11.63 11.37
N SER A 42 2.30 11.94 10.10
CA SER A 42 2.03 13.30 9.61
C SER A 42 0.62 13.78 9.97
N ILE A 43 0.21 13.65 11.24
CA ILE A 43 -1.18 13.86 11.71
C ILE A 43 -1.72 15.27 11.45
N HIS A 44 -0.85 16.24 11.20
CA HIS A 44 -1.17 17.61 10.83
C HIS A 44 -1.66 17.76 9.38
N LYS A 45 -1.35 16.78 8.50
CA LYS A 45 -1.79 16.75 7.10
C LYS A 45 -3.31 16.56 6.98
N SER A 46 -3.85 16.89 5.81
CA SER A 46 -5.30 16.91 5.59
C SER A 46 -5.90 15.50 5.56
N LYS A 47 -7.22 15.40 5.74
CA LYS A 47 -7.92 14.12 5.54
C LYS A 47 -7.72 13.58 4.12
N THR A 48 -7.69 14.47 3.12
CA THR A 48 -7.53 14.12 1.72
C THR A 48 -6.11 13.63 1.44
N ASP A 49 -5.10 14.19 2.12
CA ASP A 49 -3.69 13.77 2.00
C ASP A 49 -3.51 12.33 2.48
N HIS A 50 -4.03 12.00 3.67
CA HIS A 50 -3.99 10.62 4.18
C HIS A 50 -4.80 9.67 3.30
N LYS A 51 -5.93 10.12 2.73
CA LYS A 51 -6.72 9.30 1.79
C LYS A 51 -5.92 9.00 0.52
N ALA A 52 -5.28 10.00 -0.09
CA ALA A 52 -4.46 9.80 -1.27
C ALA A 52 -3.27 8.89 -1.00
N ALA A 53 -2.62 9.03 0.17
CA ALA A 53 -1.54 8.16 0.60
C ALA A 53 -1.97 6.70 0.73
N VAL A 54 -3.14 6.45 1.32
CA VAL A 54 -3.76 5.11 1.40
C VAL A 54 -3.92 4.49 0.01
N PHE A 55 -4.42 5.23 -0.98
CA PHE A 55 -4.58 4.70 -2.34
C PHE A 55 -3.23 4.38 -2.99
N LYS A 56 -2.24 5.25 -2.83
CA LYS A 56 -0.92 5.01 -3.44
C LYS A 56 -0.17 3.83 -2.80
N LEU A 57 -0.23 3.69 -1.47
CA LEU A 57 0.29 2.52 -0.78
C LEU A 57 -0.42 1.25 -1.25
N ALA A 58 -1.75 1.24 -1.26
CA ALA A 58 -2.51 0.06 -1.68
C ALA A 58 -2.15 -0.34 -3.12
N ASN A 59 -2.08 0.62 -4.04
CA ASN A 59 -1.70 0.35 -5.43
C ASN A 59 -0.28 -0.23 -5.54
N GLY A 60 0.71 0.36 -4.86
CA GLY A 60 2.08 -0.15 -4.89
C GLY A 60 2.18 -1.58 -4.35
N ILE A 61 1.54 -1.85 -3.20
CA ILE A 61 1.46 -3.20 -2.61
C ILE A 61 0.84 -4.17 -3.62
N THR A 62 -0.33 -3.86 -4.19
CA THR A 62 -1.02 -4.80 -5.09
C THR A 62 -0.30 -5.01 -6.41
N SER A 63 0.33 -3.98 -6.99
CA SER A 63 1.09 -4.11 -8.24
C SER A 63 2.33 -4.99 -8.08
N SER A 64 2.95 -5.02 -6.90
CA SER A 64 4.05 -5.95 -6.61
C SER A 64 3.58 -7.42 -6.54
N LEU A 65 2.31 -7.67 -6.20
CA LEU A 65 1.75 -9.02 -6.14
C LEU A 65 1.35 -9.57 -7.51
N GLU A 66 0.90 -8.71 -8.45
CA GLU A 66 0.50 -9.12 -9.80
C GLU A 66 1.64 -9.76 -10.61
N THR A 67 2.90 -9.52 -10.22
CA THR A 67 4.07 -10.20 -10.77
C THR A 67 4.15 -11.71 -10.44
N THR A 68 3.29 -12.20 -9.54
CA THR A 68 3.21 -13.63 -9.14
C THR A 68 1.91 -14.31 -9.63
N GLU A 69 1.35 -13.89 -10.78
CA GLU A 69 0.30 -14.71 -11.41
C GLU A 69 0.93 -15.87 -12.20
N GLU A 70 1.15 -17.00 -11.55
CA GLU A 70 1.08 -18.28 -12.26
C GLU A 70 -0.38 -18.48 -12.67
N ARG A 71 -0.66 -18.13 -13.93
CA ARG A 71 -1.97 -18.30 -14.56
C ARG A 71 -2.33 -19.79 -14.56
N VAL A 72 -3.03 -20.24 -13.52
CA VAL A 72 -3.53 -21.63 -13.44
C VAL A 72 -4.50 -21.80 -14.61
N ALA A 73 -4.10 -22.59 -15.60
CA ALA A 73 -4.94 -22.93 -16.71
C ALA A 73 -6.23 -23.58 -16.18
N PRO A 74 -7.42 -23.24 -16.71
CA PRO A 74 -8.64 -23.94 -16.31
C PRO A 74 -8.48 -25.40 -16.71
N HIS A 75 -8.32 -26.30 -15.74
CA HIS A 75 -8.50 -27.72 -15.95
C HIS A 75 -9.99 -27.96 -16.17
N ALA A 76 -10.36 -28.28 -17.40
CA ALA A 76 -11.66 -28.85 -17.72
C ALA A 76 -11.61 -30.35 -17.41
N ASP A 77 -12.56 -30.82 -16.60
CA ASP A 77 -13.00 -32.22 -16.53
C ASP A 77 -14.44 -32.29 -17.08
#